data_AF-A0A2G2C4Y8-F1
#
_entry.id   AF-A0A2G2C4Y8-F1
#
_cell.length_a   1.000
_cell.length_b   1.000
_cell.length_c   1.000
_cell.angle_alpha   90.00
_cell.angle_beta   90.00
_cell.angle_gamma   90.00
#
_symmetry.space_group_name_H-M   'P 1'
#
loop_
_entity.id
_entity.type
_entity.pdbx_description
1 polymer ?
#
loop_
_entity_poly.entity_id
_entity_poly.type
_entity_poly.pdbx_seq_one_letter_code
_entity_poly.pdbx_strand_id
1 'polypeptide(L)'
;MDRVQIVHDNFLRRVSARDFPVGGGVTPGLSDAEAIRLYRAQVLSRALDLQSRVMQKQGQGFYTIGSSGHEGMAAVAHALRPDDIAFLHYRDAAFQIARADQVEGQDMMRDMLLSVACS
;
A
#
# COMPACT_ATOMS: atom_id res chain seq x y z
N MET A 1 13.87 -15.16 -9.36
CA MET A 1 13.42 -14.42 -8.16
C MET A 1 12.13 -13.70 -8.52
N ASP A 2 11.12 -13.74 -7.64
CA ASP A 2 9.85 -13.02 -7.87
C ASP A 2 10.14 -11.52 -8.00
N ARG A 3 9.52 -10.84 -8.98
CA ARG A 3 9.68 -9.39 -9.20
C ARG A 3 9.31 -8.60 -7.95
N VAL A 4 8.31 -9.06 -7.20
CA VAL A 4 7.89 -8.43 -5.94
C VAL A 4 9.01 -8.49 -4.90
N GLN A 5 9.69 -9.64 -4.78
CA GLN A 5 10.81 -9.80 -3.86
C GLN A 5 11.99 -8.90 -4.23
N ILE A 6 12.33 -8.80 -5.53
CA ILE A 6 13.40 -7.92 -6.01
C ILE A 6 13.12 -6.46 -5.61
N VAL A 7 11.88 -6.01 -5.77
CA VAL A 7 11.47 -4.64 -5.43
C VAL A 7 11.50 -4.41 -3.91
N HIS A 8 11.13 -5.41 -3.12
CA HIS A 8 11.22 -5.37 -1.66
C HIS A 8 12.67 -5.29 -1.17
N ASP A 9 13.54 -6.18 -1.65
CA ASP A 9 14.95 -6.23 -1.24
C ASP A 9 15.70 -4.95 -1.64
N ASN A 10 15.41 -4.43 -2.84
CA ASN A 10 15.95 -3.15 -3.28
C ASN A 10 15.51 -2.01 -2.37
N PHE A 11 14.24 -1.99 -1.94
CA PHE A 11 13.74 -0.98 -1.01
C PHE A 11 14.51 -1.03 0.33
N LEU A 12 14.61 -2.21 0.94
CA LEU A 12 15.33 -2.38 2.22
C LEU A 12 16.79 -1.96 2.13
N ARG A 13 17.47 -2.38 1.05
CA ARG A 13 18.87 -2.03 0.79
C ARG A 13 19.05 -0.51 0.65
N ARG A 14 18.21 0.15 -0.15
CA ARG A 14 18.31 1.59 -0.42
C ARG A 14 17.98 2.44 0.80
N VAL A 15 16.93 2.09 1.53
CA VAL A 15 16.57 2.79 2.79
C VAL A 15 17.70 2.70 3.81
N SER A 16 18.27 1.50 4.00
CA SER A 16 19.38 1.29 4.95
C SER A 16 20.63 2.09 4.56
N ALA A 17 20.91 2.20 3.26
CA ALA A 17 22.03 2.98 2.73
C ALA A 17 21.75 4.49 2.67
N ARG A 18 20.53 4.94 3.00
CA ARG A 18 20.04 6.31 2.74
C ARG A 18 20.20 6.74 1.27
N ASP A 19 20.14 5.76 0.36
CA ASP A 19 20.15 5.96 -1.09
C ASP A 19 18.72 6.25 -1.55
N PHE A 20 18.30 7.50 -1.37
CA PHE A 20 17.00 7.97 -1.80
C PHE A 20 17.06 8.56 -3.21
N PRO A 21 15.99 8.43 -4.01
CA PRO A 21 15.91 9.16 -5.27
C PRO A 21 16.07 10.67 -5.02
N VAL A 22 16.72 11.36 -5.95
CA VAL A 22 16.83 12.82 -5.90
C VAL A 22 15.43 13.39 -6.13
N GLY A 23 14.82 13.91 -5.07
CA GLY A 23 13.54 14.58 -5.10
C GLY A 23 13.69 16.09 -5.22
N GLY A 24 12.59 16.77 -5.54
CA GLY A 24 12.47 18.21 -5.30
C GLY A 24 12.42 18.53 -3.80
N GLY A 25 12.36 19.82 -3.47
CA GLY A 25 12.07 20.24 -2.09
C GLY A 25 10.69 19.75 -1.63
N VAL A 26 10.43 19.89 -0.33
CA VAL A 26 9.12 19.60 0.25
C VAL A 26 8.06 20.46 -0.44
N THR A 27 7.08 19.83 -1.09
CA THR A 27 5.93 20.55 -1.62
C THR A 27 5.09 21.08 -0.45
N PRO A 28 4.83 22.39 -0.37
CA PRO A 28 3.97 22.94 0.67
C PRO A 28 2.58 22.29 0.66
N GLY A 29 1.98 22.13 1.83
CA GLY A 29 0.61 21.58 1.97
C GLY A 29 0.54 20.10 2.38
N LEU A 30 1.67 19.44 2.63
CA LEU A 30 1.71 18.12 3.26
C LEU A 30 2.46 18.22 4.60
N SER A 31 1.76 18.02 5.71
CA SER A 31 2.38 17.95 7.04
C SER A 31 3.17 16.66 7.23
N ASP A 32 4.14 16.65 8.14
CA ASP A 32 4.90 15.45 8.51
C ASP A 32 3.98 14.29 8.93
N ALA A 33 2.88 14.60 9.64
CA ALA A 33 1.90 13.61 10.07
C ALA A 33 1.17 12.97 8.87
N GLU A 34 0.80 13.77 7.86
CA GLU A 34 0.19 13.27 6.63
C GLU A 34 1.19 12.45 5.81
N ALA A 35 2.44 12.90 5.71
CA ALA A 35 3.50 12.16 5.04
C ALA A 35 3.72 10.78 5.67
N ILE A 36 3.71 10.69 7.01
CA ILE A 36 3.81 9.42 7.72
C ILE A 36 2.59 8.52 7.46
N ARG A 37 1.36 9.07 7.48
CA ARG A 37 0.15 8.30 7.18
C ARG A 37 0.19 7.72 5.77
N LEU A 38 0.54 8.53 4.78
CA LEU A 38 0.73 8.09 3.39
C LEU A 38 1.77 6.98 3.28
N TYR A 39 2.93 7.16 3.90
CA TYR A 39 3.98 6.15 3.90
C TYR A 39 3.52 4.83 4.53
N ARG A 40 2.75 4.87 5.62
CA ARG A 40 2.18 3.67 6.25
C ARG A 40 1.21 2.94 5.32
N ALA A 41 0.34 3.67 4.61
CA ALA A 41 -0.56 3.06 3.63
C ALA A 41 0.20 2.35 2.49
N GLN A 42 1.29 2.97 2.01
CA GLN A 42 2.19 2.39 1.01
C GLN A 42 2.85 1.10 1.50
N VAL A 43 3.40 1.13 2.71
CA VAL A 43 4.04 -0.04 3.34
C VAL A 43 3.03 -1.16 3.58
N LEU A 44 1.83 -0.84 4.07
CA LEU A 44 0.78 -1.83 4.29
C LEU A 44 0.34 -2.51 2.98
N SER A 45 0.16 -1.74 1.90
CA SER A 45 -0.17 -2.30 0.58
C SER A 45 0.88 -3.33 0.12
N ARG A 46 2.17 -3.01 0.29
CA ARG A 46 3.27 -3.92 -0.04
C ARG A 46 3.30 -5.15 0.88
N ALA A 47 3.07 -4.96 2.17
CA ALA A 47 3.04 -6.04 3.14
C ALA A 47 1.90 -7.03 2.85
N LEU A 48 0.72 -6.53 2.48
CA LEU A 48 -0.43 -7.35 2.09
C LEU A 48 -0.17 -8.15 0.80
N ASP A 49 0.49 -7.56 -0.20
CA ASP A 49 0.89 -8.30 -1.42
C ASP A 49 1.83 -9.46 -1.08
N LEU A 50 2.88 -9.19 -0.30
CA LEU A 50 3.81 -10.23 0.16
C LEU A 50 3.10 -11.32 0.97
N GLN A 51 2.25 -10.93 1.93
CA GLN A 51 1.55 -11.85 2.79
C GLN A 51 0.54 -12.71 2.02
N SER A 52 -0.18 -12.13 1.07
CA SER A 52 -1.15 -12.88 0.24
C SER A 52 -0.48 -14.02 -0.54
N ARG A 53 0.77 -13.82 -0.98
CA ARG A 53 1.58 -14.85 -1.66
C ARG A 53 2.05 -15.94 -0.70
N VAL A 54 2.38 -15.57 0.54
CA VAL A 54 2.70 -16.55 1.60
C VAL A 54 1.46 -17.40 1.90
N MET A 55 0.30 -16.78 2.10
CA MET A 55 -0.98 -17.47 2.34
C MET A 55 -1.35 -18.38 1.17
N GLN A 56 -1.23 -17.91 -0.08
CA GLN A 56 -1.49 -18.73 -1.27
C GLN A 56 -0.61 -19.99 -1.30
N LYS A 57 0.71 -19.86 -1.04
CA LYS A 57 1.63 -21.00 -0.98
C LYS A 57 1.28 -22.01 0.12
N GLN A 58 0.64 -21.54 1.19
CA GLN A 58 0.18 -22.36 2.31
C GLN A 58 -1.23 -22.93 2.11
N GLY A 59 -1.87 -22.67 0.96
CA GLY A 59 -3.25 -23.09 0.70
C GLY A 59 -4.30 -22.31 1.50
N GLN A 60 -3.92 -21.16 2.06
CA GLN A 60 -4.76 -20.28 2.88
C GLN A 60 -5.29 -19.06 2.12
N GLY A 61 -4.91 -18.89 0.85
CA GLY A 61 -5.38 -17.81 -0.01
C GLY A 61 -5.78 -18.35 -1.38
N PHE A 62 -6.95 -17.95 -1.87
CA PHE A 62 -7.56 -18.55 -3.07
C PHE A 62 -7.25 -17.76 -4.36
N TYR A 63 -7.06 -16.44 -4.27
CA TYR A 63 -6.71 -15.56 -5.38
C TYR A 63 -5.81 -14.42 -4.90
N THR A 64 -4.73 -14.13 -5.64
CA THR A 64 -3.87 -12.98 -5.36
C THR A 64 -3.47 -12.28 -6.66
N ILE A 65 -3.75 -10.98 -6.73
CA ILE A 65 -3.06 -10.06 -7.65
C ILE A 65 -2.41 -8.96 -6.81
N GLY A 66 -1.11 -8.77 -7.02
CA GLY A 66 -0.31 -7.83 -6.26
C GLY A 66 -0.44 -6.37 -6.69
N SER A 67 -0.46 -5.49 -5.70
CA SER A 67 -0.38 -4.03 -5.86
C SER A 67 1.04 -3.49 -5.93
N SER A 68 2.08 -4.33 -5.82
CA SER A 68 3.48 -3.88 -5.87
C SER A 68 3.76 -3.00 -7.09
N GLY A 69 4.32 -1.81 -6.87
CA GLY A 69 4.58 -0.80 -7.89
C GLY A 69 3.48 0.26 -8.03
N HIS A 70 2.31 0.09 -7.38
CA HIS A 70 1.20 1.05 -7.38
C HIS A 70 1.03 1.76 -6.03
N GLU A 71 2.02 1.68 -5.13
CA GLU A 71 1.93 2.25 -3.79
C GLU A 71 1.69 3.78 -3.81
N GLY A 72 2.15 4.47 -4.86
CA GLY A 72 1.91 5.91 -5.06
C GLY A 72 0.44 6.32 -5.07
N MET A 73 -0.49 5.40 -5.35
CA MET A 73 -1.93 5.66 -5.34
C MET A 73 -2.47 6.10 -3.98
N ALA A 74 -1.75 5.85 -2.88
CA ALA A 74 -2.07 6.41 -1.57
C ALA A 74 -2.16 7.94 -1.59
N ALA A 75 -1.29 8.62 -2.34
CA ALA A 75 -1.29 10.08 -2.46
C ALA A 75 -2.54 10.59 -3.20
N VAL A 76 -3.00 9.86 -4.22
CA VAL A 76 -4.24 10.19 -4.93
C VAL A 76 -5.44 10.06 -4.00
N ALA A 77 -5.52 8.98 -3.23
CA ALA A 77 -6.58 8.80 -2.24
C ALA A 77 -6.60 9.91 -1.18
N HIS A 78 -5.42 10.32 -0.69
CA HIS A 78 -5.30 11.40 0.29
C HIS A 78 -5.75 12.77 -0.24
N ALA A 79 -5.57 13.02 -1.54
CA ALA A 79 -6.03 14.25 -2.18
C ALA A 79 -7.55 14.29 -2.42
N LEU A 80 -8.24 13.16 -2.27
CA LEU A 80 -9.68 13.02 -2.47
C LEU A 80 -10.39 12.85 -1.13
N ARG A 81 -11.67 13.22 -1.11
CA ARG A 81 -12.55 12.90 0.02
C ARG A 81 -12.98 11.43 -0.04
N PRO A 82 -13.41 10.84 1.09
CA PRO A 82 -13.90 9.46 1.11
C PRO A 82 -15.16 9.25 0.25
N ASP A 83 -15.96 10.30 0.05
CA ASP A 83 -17.21 10.30 -0.72
C ASP A 83 -17.02 10.64 -2.21
N ASP A 84 -15.80 10.95 -2.65
CA ASP A 84 -15.54 11.18 -4.07
C ASP A 84 -15.58 9.87 -4.87
N ILE A 85 -16.32 9.88 -5.99
CA ILE A 85 -16.42 8.76 -6.92
C ILE A 85 -15.01 8.36 -7.39
N ALA A 86 -14.71 7.06 -7.33
CA ALA A 86 -13.48 6.50 -7.84
C ALA A 86 -13.75 5.21 -8.62
N PHE A 87 -13.26 5.13 -9.85
CA PHE A 87 -13.24 3.91 -10.65
C PHE A 87 -11.86 3.27 -10.51
N LEU A 88 -11.76 2.28 -9.63
CA LEU A 88 -10.47 1.69 -9.25
C LEU A 88 -10.09 0.49 -10.10
N HIS A 89 -8.79 0.33 -10.30
CA HIS A 89 -8.22 -0.89 -10.85
C HIS A 89 -7.93 -1.89 -9.71
N TYR A 90 -7.91 -3.19 -10.02
CA TYR A 90 -7.64 -4.25 -9.02
C TYR A 90 -6.26 -4.17 -8.35
N ARG A 91 -5.39 -3.24 -8.78
CA ARG A 91 -4.05 -3.03 -8.19
C ARG A 91 -4.00 -1.84 -7.24
N ASP A 92 -5.10 -1.13 -7.01
CA ASP A 92 -5.10 0.13 -6.26
C ASP A 92 -5.33 -0.06 -4.75
N ALA A 93 -4.78 -1.13 -4.14
CA ALA A 93 -4.89 -1.37 -2.70
C ALA A 93 -4.43 -0.18 -1.85
N ALA A 94 -3.31 0.46 -2.23
CA ALA A 94 -2.79 1.63 -1.53
C ALA A 94 -3.79 2.81 -1.53
N PHE A 95 -4.58 2.96 -2.60
CA PHE A 95 -5.67 3.93 -2.65
C PHE A 95 -6.73 3.58 -1.60
N GLN A 96 -7.20 2.33 -1.59
CA GLN A 96 -8.26 1.89 -0.69
C GLN A 96 -7.84 2.00 0.78
N ILE A 97 -6.60 1.63 1.10
CA ILE A 97 -6.03 1.75 2.45
C ILE A 97 -5.99 3.22 2.89
N ALA A 98 -5.41 4.10 2.07
CA ALA A 98 -5.29 5.52 2.42
C ALA A 98 -6.64 6.24 2.47
N ARG A 99 -7.63 5.82 1.68
CA ARG A 99 -9.00 6.34 1.74
C ARG A 99 -9.73 5.88 3.00
N ALA A 100 -9.58 4.62 3.39
CA ALA A 100 -10.22 4.09 4.59
C ALA A 100 -9.65 4.71 5.88
N ASP A 101 -8.37 5.06 5.91
CA ASP A 101 -7.73 5.77 7.02
C ASP A 101 -8.34 7.16 7.30
N GLN A 102 -9.11 7.72 6.35
CA GLN A 102 -9.86 8.97 6.51
C GLN A 102 -11.20 8.78 7.23
N VAL A 103 -11.63 7.53 7.47
CA VAL A 103 -12.94 7.19 8.05
C VAL A 103 -12.71 6.43 9.35
N GLU A 104 -13.34 6.90 10.44
CA GLU A 104 -13.23 6.26 11.75
C GLU A 104 -13.76 4.82 11.74
N GLY A 105 -13.09 3.93 12.48
CA GLY A 105 -13.52 2.54 12.68
C GLY A 105 -13.14 1.56 11.57
N GLN A 106 -12.38 1.98 10.56
CA GLN A 106 -11.88 1.08 9.51
C GLN A 106 -10.61 0.33 9.96
N ASP A 107 -10.50 -0.95 9.61
CA ASP A 107 -9.27 -1.75 9.77
C ASP A 107 -8.96 -2.48 8.45
N MET A 108 -8.35 -1.74 7.53
CA MET A 108 -8.10 -2.26 6.18
C MET A 108 -7.05 -3.38 6.15
N MET A 109 -6.17 -3.49 7.16
CA MET A 109 -5.27 -4.62 7.26
C MET A 109 -6.07 -5.90 7.50
N ARG A 110 -6.96 -5.88 8.49
CA ARG A 110 -7.82 -7.01 8.82
C ARG A 110 -8.78 -7.35 7.69
N ASP A 111 -9.49 -6.36 7.15
CA ASP A 111 -10.53 -6.58 6.14
C ASP A 111 -9.94 -7.16 4.85
N MET A 112 -8.77 -6.69 4.43
CA MET A 112 -8.09 -7.26 3.26
C MET A 112 -7.56 -8.67 3.52
N LEU A 113 -7.04 -8.97 4.72
CA LEU A 113 -6.59 -10.33 5.05
C LEU A 113 -7.74 -11.33 5.10
N LEU A 114 -8.90 -10.94 5.65
CA LEU A 114 -10.12 -11.74 5.62
C LEU A 114 -10.60 -11.99 4.19
N SER A 115 -10.54 -10.97 3.32
CA SER A 115 -10.84 -11.11 1.90
C SER A 115 -9.91 -12.12 1.21
N VAL A 116 -8.60 -12.05 1.47
CA VAL A 116 -7.61 -13.01 0.92
C VAL A 116 -7.88 -14.43 1.41
N ALA A 117 -8.26 -14.59 2.68
CA ALA A 117 -8.56 -15.88 3.31
C ALA A 117 -9.97 -16.42 2.99
N CYS A 118 -10.84 -15.60 2.40
CA CYS A 118 -12.26 -15.89 2.20
C CYS A 118 -12.99 -16.27 3.52
N SER A 119 -12.77 -15.48 4.59
CA SER A 119 -13.27 -15.75 5.95
C SER A 119 -14.03 -14.58 6.56
#